data_AF-A0A971WRK1-F1
#
_entry.id   AF-A0A971WRK1-F1
#
_cell.length_a   1.000
_cell.length_b   1.000
_cell.length_c   1.000
_cell.angle_alpha   90.00
_cell.angle_beta   90.00
_cell.angle_gamma   90.00
#
_symmetry.space_group_name_H-M   'P 1'
#
loop_
_entity.id
_entity.type
_entity.pdbx_description
1 polymer ?
#
loop_
_entity_poly.entity_id
_entity_poly.type
_entity_poly.pdbx_seq_one_letter_code
_entity_poly.pdbx_strand_id
1 'polypeptide(L)' 'MKWKTSEFRTLTEAVENFERQSIIKILRDSKSIRDGAQRMGITHTKLLHRINKYGITSEEWENR' A
#
# COMPACT_ATOMS: atom_id res chain seq x y z
N MET A 1 -19.60 -28.26 -0.69
CA MET A 1 -18.92 -27.05 -1.21
C MET A 1 -18.11 -26.46 -0.06
N LYS A 2 -16.78 -26.62 -0.07
CA LYS A 2 -15.92 -26.05 0.98
C LYS A 2 -15.67 -24.59 0.63
N TRP A 3 -16.28 -23.67 1.36
CA TRP A 3 -15.92 -22.26 1.26
C TRP A 3 -14.48 -22.13 1.77
N LYS A 4 -13.57 -21.64 0.91
CA LYS A 4 -12.24 -21.23 1.35
C LYS A 4 -12.46 -20.09 2.35
N THR A 5 -12.09 -20.29 3.60
CA THR A 5 -12.07 -19.22 4.60
C THR A 5 -11.23 -18.07 4.05
N SER A 6 -11.79 -16.86 4.02
CA SER A 6 -11.01 -15.68 3.63
C SER A 6 -9.87 -15.48 4.62
N GLU A 7 -8.69 -15.13 4.11
CA GLU A 7 -7.51 -14.79 4.94
C GLU A 7 -7.78 -13.58 5.86
N PHE A 8 -8.77 -12.75 5.48
CA PHE A 8 -9.20 -11.56 6.20
C PHE A 8 -10.50 -11.81 6.98
N ARG A 9 -10.61 -11.22 8.17
CA ARG A 9 -11.79 -11.31 9.06
C ARG A 9 -12.88 -10.33 8.65
N THR A 10 -12.52 -9.24 7.97
CA THR A 10 -13.46 -8.21 7.52
C THR A 10 -13.13 -7.72 6.11
N LEU A 11 -14.11 -7.13 5.43
CA LEU A 11 -13.89 -6.44 4.14
C LEU A 11 -12.90 -5.28 4.30
N THR A 12 -12.95 -4.57 5.42
CA THR A 12 -12.03 -3.47 5.74
C THR A 12 -10.59 -3.96 5.73
N GLU A 13 -10.28 -5.07 6.40
CA GLU A 13 -8.94 -5.65 6.40
C GLU A 13 -8.47 -6.03 5.00
N ALA A 14 -9.36 -6.59 4.17
CA ALA A 14 -9.03 -6.95 2.79
C ALA A 14 -8.68 -5.72 1.94
N VAL A 15 -9.45 -4.64 2.07
CA VAL A 15 -9.20 -3.38 1.35
C VAL A 15 -7.93 -2.70 1.84
N GLU A 16 -7.66 -2.69 3.14
CA GLU A 16 -6.45 -2.10 3.71
C GLU A 16 -5.19 -2.86 3.27
N ASN A 17 -5.25 -4.20 3.22
CA ASN A 17 -4.16 -5.00 2.70
C ASN A 17 -3.92 -4.75 1.20
N PHE A 18 -4.99 -4.65 0.40
CA PHE A 18 -4.87 -4.31 -1.01
C PHE A 18 -4.26 -2.91 -1.21
N GLU A 19 -4.69 -1.91 -0.43
CA GLU A 19 -4.15 -0.55 -0.48
C GLU A 19 -2.64 -0.56 -0.12
N ARG A 20 -2.27 -1.28 0.95
CA ARG A 20 -0.86 -1.45 1.38
C ARG A 20 0.00 -2.04 0.26
N GLN A 21 -0.43 -3.15 -0.35
CA GLN A 21 0.30 -3.80 -1.43
C GLN A 21 0.44 -2.89 -2.66
N SER A 22 -0.62 -2.14 -2.98
CA SER A 22 -0.60 -1.17 -4.09
C SER A 22 0.40 -0.04 -3.85
N ILE A 23 0.47 0.49 -2.62
CA ILE A 23 1.44 1.51 -2.23
C ILE A 23 2.87 1.00 -2.41
N ILE A 24 3.19 -0.19 -1.87
CA ILE A 24 4.53 -0.79 -1.99
C ILE A 24 4.92 -0.94 -3.45
N LYS A 25 4.01 -1.50 -4.27
CA LYS A 25 4.26 -1.71 -5.70
C LYS A 25 4.58 -0.39 -6.42
N ILE A 26 3.79 0.66 -6.17
CA ILE A 26 3.99 1.95 -6.82
C ILE A 26 5.29 2.61 -6.34
N LEU A 27 5.61 2.54 -5.05
CA LEU A 27 6.84 3.10 -4.49
C LEU A 27 8.09 2.42 -5.07
N ARG A 28 8.06 1.10 -5.29
CA ARG A 28 9.15 0.35 -5.96
C ARG A 28 9.45 0.90 -7.34
N ASP A 29 8.40 1.17 -8.11
CA ASP A 29 8.51 1.66 -9.49
C ASP A 29 8.73 3.19 -9.57
N SER A 30 8.68 3.90 -8.44
CA SER A 30 8.76 5.36 -8.39
C SER A 30 10.13 5.87 -8.00
N LYS A 31 10.43 7.11 -8.39
CA LYS A 31 11.70 7.77 -8.07
C LYS A 31 11.73 8.41 -6.69
N SER A 32 10.55 8.65 -6.11
CA SER A 32 10.38 9.24 -4.78
C SER A 32 8.93 9.00 -4.30
N ILE A 33 8.68 9.25 -3.02
CA ILE A 33 7.32 9.23 -2.46
C ILE A 33 6.41 10.23 -3.18
N ARG A 34 6.93 11.41 -3.54
CA ARG A 34 6.17 12.43 -4.28
C ARG A 34 5.75 11.94 -5.67
N ASP A 35 6.65 11.28 -6.38
CA ASP A 35 6.37 10.66 -7.69
C ASP A 35 5.32 9.54 -7.55
N GLY A 36 5.44 8.69 -6.52
CA GLY A 36 4.44 7.66 -6.22
C GLY A 36 3.05 8.24 -5.94
N ALA A 37 2.97 9.33 -5.17
CA ALA A 37 1.71 10.02 -4.88
C ALA A 37 1.06 10.57 -6.15
N GLN A 38 1.86 11.18 -7.04
CA GLN A 38 1.38 11.68 -8.32
C GLN A 38 0.83 10.56 -9.21
N ARG A 39 1.51 9.42 -9.29
CA ARG A 39 1.04 8.24 -10.04
C ARG A 39 -0.25 7.64 -9.47
N MET A 40 -0.46 7.75 -8.17
CA MET A 40 -1.70 7.35 -7.49
C MET A 40 -2.82 8.39 -7.59
N GLY A 41 -2.56 9.59 -8.09
CA GLY A 41 -3.53 10.68 -8.12
C GLY A 41 -3.90 11.20 -6.72
N ILE A 42 -3.00 11.09 -5.74
CA ILE A 42 -3.20 11.57 -4.38
C ILE A 42 -2.14 12.60 -3.98
N THR A 43 -2.40 13.35 -2.91
CA THR A 43 -1.41 14.29 -2.38
C THR A 43 -0.26 13.54 -1.70
N HIS A 44 0.92 14.16 -1.70
CA HIS A 44 2.10 13.64 -1.00
C HIS A 44 1.80 13.35 0.49
N THR A 45 1.14 14.29 1.17
CA THR A 45 0.74 14.15 2.58
C THR A 45 -0.19 12.95 2.79
N LYS A 46 -1.17 12.72 1.89
CA LYS A 46 -2.06 11.56 2.00
C LYS A 46 -1.30 10.24 1.86
N LEU A 47 -0.33 10.17 0.95
CA LEU A 47 0.50 8.98 0.81
C LEU A 47 1.37 8.74 2.06
N LEU A 48 1.98 9.79 2.63
CA LEU A 48 2.74 9.69 3.88
C LEU A 48 1.88 9.18 5.04
N HIS A 49 0.65 9.69 5.18
CA HIS A 49 -0.28 9.17 6.19
C HIS A 49 -0.60 7.69 5.99
N ARG A 50 -0.72 7.21 4.74
CA ARG A 50 -0.98 5.80 4.44
C ARG A 50 0.24 4.92 4.71
N ILE A 51 1.44 5.38 4.35
CA ILE A 51 2.70 4.71 4.69
C ILE A 51 2.79 4.51 6.21
N ASN A 52 2.55 5.58 6.97
CA ASN A 52 2.58 5.54 8.44
C ASN A 52 1.46 4.65 9.01
N LYS A 53 0.23 4.74 8.47
CA LYS A 53 -0.91 3.92 8.91
C LYS A 53 -0.62 2.42 8.74
N TYR A 54 0.01 2.04 7.64
CA TYR A 54 0.27 0.64 7.30
C TYR A 54 1.65 0.13 7.73
N GLY A 55 2.43 0.97 8.42
CA GLY A 55 3.77 0.62 8.89
C GLY A 55 4.71 0.22 7.76
N ILE A 56 4.58 0.82 6.58
CA ILE A 56 5.41 0.46 5.43
C ILE A 56 6.81 1.05 5.64
N THR A 57 7.84 0.22 5.65
CA THR A 57 9.23 0.68 5.81
C THR A 57 9.92 0.88 4.47
N SER A 58 10.94 1.74 4.42
CA SER A 58 11.67 2.03 3.18
C SER A 58 12.31 0.79 2.57
N GLU A 59 12.78 -0.13 3.41
CA GLU A 59 13.29 -1.44 3.02
C GLU A 59 12.27 -2.24 2.16
N GLU A 60 10.96 -2.10 2.40
CA GLU A 60 9.94 -2.85 1.66
C GLU A 60 9.80 -2.41 0.20
N TRP A 61 10.14 -1.16 -0.13
CA TRP A 61 10.06 -0.63 -1.50
C TRP A 61 11.40 -0.26 -2.13
N GLU A 62 12.48 -0.17 -1.34
CA GLU A 62 13.83 0.07 -1.85
C GLU A 62 14.55 -1.22 -2.27
N ASN A 63 14.14 -2.38 -1.73
CA ASN A 63 14.60 -3.69 -2.19
C ASN A 63 14.05 -3.96 -3.61
N ARG A 64 14.80 -3.51 -4.62
CA ARG A 64 14.55 -3.69 -6.06
C ARG A 64 15.22 -4.95 -6.60
#